data_AF-A0A947YDM5-F1
#
_entry.id   AF-A0A947YDM5-F1
#
_cell.length_a   1.000
_cell.length_b   1.000
_cell.length_c   1.000
_cell.angle_alpha   90.00
_cell.angle_beta   90.00
_cell.angle_gamma   90.00
#
_symmetry.space_group_name_H-M   'P 1'
#
loop_
_entity.id
_entity.type
_entity.pdbx_description
1 polymer ?
#
loop_
_entity_poly.entity_id
_entity_poly.type
_entity_poly.pdbx_seq_one_letter_code
_entity_poly.pdbx_strand_id
1 'polypeptide(L)' 'MSQTIRTTITIPEQLLYEAKIYTASQRTNLSQLVRTLLSQKLLSPSMPSSLLKISGTLKLKDKEPPTREQLYSHHV' A
#
# COMPACT_ATOMS: atom_id res chain seq x y z
N MET A 1 -24.31 7.58 -13.57
CA MET A 1 -24.34 7.93 -12.13
C MET A 1 -23.22 7.20 -11.43
N SER A 2 -22.34 7.89 -10.70
CA SER A 2 -21.25 7.24 -9.97
C SER A 2 -21.79 6.53 -8.73
N GLN A 3 -21.44 5.24 -8.57
CA GLN A 3 -21.77 4.51 -7.34
C GLN A 3 -20.87 4.98 -6.20
N THR A 4 -21.47 5.48 -5.12
CA THR A 4 -20.74 5.85 -3.91
C THR A 4 -20.80 4.71 -2.91
N ILE A 5 -19.63 4.18 -2.54
CA ILE A 5 -19.52 3.10 -1.54
C ILE A 5 -19.25 3.73 -0.17
N ARG A 6 -20.07 3.40 0.83
CA ARG A 6 -19.85 3.82 2.23
C ARG A 6 -19.05 2.74 2.94
N THR A 7 -17.89 3.12 3.48
CA THR A 7 -17.02 2.22 4.26
C THR A 7 -16.66 2.86 5.59
N THR A 8 -16.38 2.02 6.58
CA THR A 8 -15.90 2.42 7.91
C THR A 8 -14.52 1.84 8.13
N ILE A 9 -13.60 2.65 8.65
CA ILE A 9 -12.24 2.24 8.98
C ILE A 9 -11.90 2.66 10.40
N THR A 10 -11.10 1.84 11.08
CA THR A 10 -10.58 2.11 12.42
C THR A 10 -9.13 2.57 12.32
N ILE A 11 -8.82 3.69 12.97
CA ILE A 11 -7.49 4.32 12.94
C ILE A 11 -7.12 4.70 14.38
N PRO A 12 -5.83 4.71 14.75
CA PRO A 12 -5.39 5.23 16.05
C PRO A 12 -5.98 6.61 16.38
N GLU A 13 -6.36 6.79 17.65
CA GLU A 13 -7.07 7.99 18.11
C GLU A 13 -6.25 9.28 17.93
N GLN A 14 -4.94 9.22 18.20
CA GLN A 14 -4.02 10.35 18.00
C GLN A 14 -4.04 10.85 16.55
N LEU A 15 -3.96 9.94 15.58
CA LEU A 15 -4.02 10.27 14.16
C LEU A 15 -5.39 10.85 13.77
N LEU A 16 -6.48 10.33 14.36
CA LEU A 16 -7.82 10.87 14.12
C LEU A 16 -7.94 12.30 14.67
N TYR A 17 -7.34 12.59 15.83
CA TYR A 17 -7.35 13.92 16.43
C TYR A 17 -6.61 14.94 15.56
N GLU A 18 -5.40 14.62 15.11
CA GLU A 18 -4.62 15.48 14.21
C GLU A 18 -5.35 15.71 12.88
N ALA A 19 -5.92 14.65 12.29
CA ALA A 19 -6.70 14.76 11.07
C ALA A 19 -7.91 15.69 11.22
N LYS A 20 -8.62 15.64 12.36
CA LYS A 20 -9.74 16.55 12.66
C LYS A 20 -9.28 18.00 12.69
N ILE A 21 -8.19 18.30 13.39
CA ILE A 21 -7.61 19.66 13.45
C ILE A 21 -7.25 20.15 12.05
N TYR A 22 -6.57 19.32 11.27
CA TYR A 22 -6.18 19.65 9.91
C TYR A 22 -7.40 19.95 9.02
N THR A 23 -8.44 19.11 9.07
CA THR A 23 -9.66 19.34 8.29
C THR A 23 -10.40 20.62 8.68
N ALA A 24 -10.42 20.97 9.97
CA ALA A 24 -10.99 22.21 10.46
C ALA A 24 -10.22 23.43 9.91
N SER A 25 -8.88 23.38 9.89
CA SER A 25 -8.05 24.44 9.31
C SER A 25 -8.27 24.60 7.81
N GLN A 26 -8.47 23.50 7.08
CA GLN A 26 -8.66 23.51 5.63
C GLN A 26 -10.14 23.73 5.21
N ARG A 27 -11.07 23.88 6.17
CA ARG A 27 -12.52 23.94 5.93
C ARG A 27 -13.04 22.78 5.07
N THR A 28 -12.52 21.58 5.30
CA THR A 28 -12.91 20.35 4.60
C THR A 28 -13.45 19.30 5.59
N ASN A 29 -13.95 18.18 5.07
CA ASN A 29 -14.37 17.03 5.88
C ASN A 29 -13.35 15.88 5.76
N LEU A 30 -13.22 15.06 6.80
CA LEU A 30 -12.43 13.82 6.81
C LEU A 30 -12.66 12.94 5.57
N SER A 31 -13.92 12.74 5.15
CA SER A 31 -14.20 11.92 3.96
C SER A 31 -13.66 12.53 2.67
N GLN A 32 -13.60 13.86 2.59
CA GLN A 32 -13.02 14.56 1.45
C GLN A 32 -11.49 14.48 1.47
N LEU A 33 -10.89 14.67 2.65
CA LEU A 33 -9.44 14.50 2.87
C LEU A 33 -8.96 13.09 2.48
N VAL A 34 -9.68 12.05 2.93
CA VAL A 34 -9.34 10.66 2.59
C VAL A 34 -9.44 10.44 1.09
N ARG A 35 -10.50 10.95 0.44
CA ARG A 35 -10.64 10.85 -1.02
C ARG A 35 -9.53 11.57 -1.77
N THR A 36 -9.15 12.78 -1.36
CA THR A 36 -8.06 13.52 -2.00
C THR A 36 -6.72 12.80 -1.86
N LEU A 37 -6.41 12.25 -0.68
CA LEU A 37 -5.18 11.51 -0.44
C LEU A 37 -5.15 10.19 -1.22
N LEU A 38 -6.27 9.46 -1.27
CA LEU A 38 -6.37 8.24 -2.07
C LEU A 38 -6.23 8.55 -3.56
N SER A 39 -6.88 9.59 -4.07
CA SER A 39 -6.73 10.01 -5.47
C SER A 39 -5.29 10.41 -5.77
N GLN A 40 -4.62 11.17 -4.89
CA GLN A 40 -3.20 11.53 -5.05
C GLN A 40 -2.29 10.30 -5.07
N LYS A 41 -2.55 9.29 -4.21
CA LYS A 41 -1.78 8.05 -4.16
C LYS A 41 -2.05 7.10 -5.33
N LEU A 42 -3.26 7.14 -5.89
CA LEU A 42 -3.61 6.39 -7.10
C LEU A 42 -3.04 7.05 -8.37
N LEU A 43 -2.99 8.39 -8.39
CA LEU A 43 -2.42 9.17 -9.49
C LEU A 43 -0.88 9.27 -9.43
N SER A 44 -0.28 9.02 -8.27
CA SER A 44 1.17 8.79 -8.12
C SER A 44 1.44 7.29 -8.02
N PRO A 45 1.64 6.56 -9.13
CA PRO A 45 2.02 5.17 -9.07
C PRO A 45 3.45 5.09 -8.51
N SER A 46 3.60 5.04 -7.19
CA SER A 46 4.73 4.33 -6.62
C SER A 46 4.46 2.85 -6.90
N MET A 47 4.81 2.41 -8.12
CA MET A 47 4.96 0.98 -8.38
C MET A 47 5.88 0.41 -7.30
N PRO A 48 5.50 -0.74 -6.74
CA PRO A 48 6.33 -1.88 -7.07
C PRO A 48 5.50 -2.81 -7.93
N SER A 49 5.94 -2.98 -9.17
CA SER A 49 5.65 -4.17 -9.95
C SER A 49 5.90 -5.38 -9.06
N SER A 50 4.83 -6.08 -8.69
CA SER A 50 4.86 -7.44 -8.16
C SER A 50 5.65 -7.64 -6.86
N LEU A 51 4.95 -8.01 -5.78
CA LEU A 51 5.56 -8.62 -4.60
C LEU A 51 6.53 -9.77 -4.97
N LEU A 52 6.30 -10.47 -6.10
CA LEU A 52 7.19 -11.52 -6.60
C LEU A 52 8.55 -11.00 -7.08
N LYS A 53 8.66 -9.72 -7.51
CA LYS A 53 9.98 -9.12 -7.82
C LYS A 53 10.74 -8.73 -6.56
N ILE A 54 10.04 -8.35 -5.49
CA ILE A 54 10.64 -8.07 -4.18
C ILE A 54 11.16 -9.38 -3.55
N SER A 55 10.48 -10.50 -3.76
CA SER A 55 10.97 -11.84 -3.38
C SER A 55 12.23 -12.25 -4.14
N GLY A 56 12.40 -11.79 -5.39
CA GLY A 56 13.59 -12.07 -6.21
C GLY A 56 14.81 -11.23 -5.87
N THR A 57 14.65 -10.11 -5.15
CA THR A 57 15.74 -9.18 -4.81
C THR A 57 16.09 -9.15 -3.33
N LEU A 58 15.40 -9.94 -2.50
CA LEU A 58 15.82 -10.20 -1.12
C LEU A 58 17.06 -11.10 -1.18
N LYS A 59 18.21 -10.51 -1.52
CA LYS A 59 19.54 -11.10 -1.34
C LYS A 59 19.68 -11.39 0.15
N LEU A 60 19.33 -12.60 0.55
CA LEU A 60 19.73 -13.21 1.80
C LEU A 60 21.25 -13.37 1.72
N LYS A 61 21.96 -12.29 2.06
CA LYS A 61 23.33 -12.33 2.58
C LYS A 61 24.31 -13.19 1.75
N ASP A 62 24.39 -12.90 0.45
CA ASP A 62 25.47 -13.37 -0.46
C ASP A 62 25.26 -14.71 -1.19
N LYS A 63 24.02 -15.18 -1.37
CA LYS A 63 23.73 -16.29 -2.30
C LYS A 63 22.62 -15.92 -3.28
N GLU A 64 22.92 -16.03 -4.58
CA GLU A 64 21.89 -15.96 -5.62
C GLU A 64 20.89 -17.11 -5.40
N PRO A 65 19.59 -16.87 -5.62
CA PRO A 65 18.59 -17.92 -5.44
C PRO A 65 18.89 -19.09 -6.40
N PRO A 66 18.78 -20.35 -5.94
CA PRO A 66 19.05 -21.52 -6.76
C PRO A 66 18.11 -21.54 -7.98
N THR A 67 18.63 -21.97 -9.12
CA THR A 67 17.84 -22.10 -10.35
C THR A 67 16.77 -23.17 -10.19
N ARG A 68 15.66 -23.03 -10.93
CA ARG A 68 14.50 -23.94 -10.87
C ARG A 68 14.90 -25.41 -11.00
N GLU A 69 15.87 -25.72 -11.84
CA GLU A 69 16.39 -27.06 -12.07
C GLU A 69 17.03 -27.69 -10.83
N GLN A 70 17.69 -26.89 -9.98
CA GLN A 70 18.30 -27.35 -8.72
C GLN A 70 17.26 -27.67 -7.64
N LEU A 71 16.07 -27.07 -7.71
CA LEU A 71 14.99 -27.32 -6.76
C LEU A 71 14.28 -28.66 -7.01
N TYR A 72 14.28 -29.15 -8.25
CA TYR A 72 13.53 -30.35 -8.64
C TYR A 72 14.43 -31.57 -8.95
N SER A 73 15.75 -31.44 -8.86
CA SER A 73 16.69 -32.55 -9.09
C SER A 73 16.64 -33.65 -8.02
N HIS A 74 15.97 -33.42 -6.89
CA HIS A 74 15.79 -34.41 -5.81
C HIS A 74 14.52 -35.27 -5.94
N HIS A 75 13.76 -35.16 -7.03
CA HIS A 75 12.51 -35.89 -7.25
C HIS A 75 12.51 -36.74 -8.52
N VAL A 76 13.65 -37.37 -8.83
CA VAL A 76 13.74 -38.51 -9.78
C VAL A 76 14.09 -39.76 -9.00
#